data_AF-A0A970C7W0-F1
#
_entry.id   AF-A0A970C7W0-F1
#
_cell.length_a   1.000
_cell.length_b   1.000
_cell.length_c   1.000
_cell.angle_alpha   90.00
_cell.angle_beta   90.00
_cell.angle_gamma   90.00
#
_symmetry.space_group_name_H-M   'P 1'
#
loop_
_entity.id
_entity.type
_entity.pdbx_description
1 polymer ?
#
loop_
_entity_poly.entity_id
_entity_poly.type
_entity_poly.pdbx_seq_one_letter_code
_entity_poly.pdbx_strand_id
1 'polypeptide(L)'
;MNSILADEEWQLITGFLPENWRKTARSCGALTRARNVSDADTLLRLILLHTATGLSLRQTVARAQVAGLATISDVALLKRLRGAESWLCHLNQQLAQSQLKA
;
A
#
# COMPACT_ATOMS: atom_id res chain seq x y z
N MET A 1 6.39 13.62 -17.92
CA MET A 1 6.88 12.37 -18.55
C MET A 1 7.46 11.51 -17.43
N ASN A 2 6.76 10.44 -17.03
CA ASN A 2 7.19 9.31 -16.16
C ASN A 2 6.01 8.52 -15.54
N SER A 3 4.75 8.92 -15.77
CA SER A 3 3.58 8.20 -15.24
C SER A 3 3.44 6.77 -15.79
N ILE A 4 3.70 6.57 -17.08
CA ILE A 4 3.52 5.26 -17.74
C ILE A 4 4.49 4.22 -17.16
N LEU A 5 5.77 4.59 -17.00
CA LEU A 5 6.77 3.72 -16.40
C LEU A 5 6.44 3.38 -14.94
N ALA A 6 6.01 4.37 -14.15
CA ALA A 6 5.63 4.13 -12.76
C ALA A 6 4.40 3.22 -12.64
N ASP A 7 3.47 3.28 -13.59
CA ASP A 7 2.31 2.39 -13.61
C ASP A 7 2.67 0.97 -14.09
N GLU A 8 3.56 0.82 -15.07
CA GLU A 8 4.08 -0.48 -15.51
C GLU A 8 4.88 -1.19 -14.40
N GLU A 9 5.80 -0.48 -13.75
CA GLU A 9 6.54 -0.99 -12.59
C GLU A 9 5.59 -1.40 -11.46
N TRP A 10 4.53 -0.63 -11.25
CA TRP A 10 3.51 -0.98 -10.27
C TRP A 10 2.73 -2.23 -10.65
N GLN A 11 2.38 -2.42 -11.93
CA GLN A 11 1.74 -3.66 -12.39
C GLN A 11 2.68 -4.85 -12.22
N LEU A 12 3.97 -4.70 -12.50
CA LEU A 12 4.97 -5.75 -12.24
C LEU A 12 5.04 -6.12 -10.76
N ILE A 13 5.16 -5.15 -9.87
CA ILE A 13 5.18 -5.37 -8.41
C ILE A 13 3.89 -6.07 -7.95
N THR A 14 2.74 -5.59 -8.40
CA THR A 14 1.44 -6.15 -7.98
C THR A 14 1.14 -7.51 -8.62
N GLY A 15 1.83 -7.87 -9.71
CA GLY A 15 1.80 -9.21 -10.30
C GLY A 15 2.40 -10.30 -9.40
N PHE A 16 3.24 -9.93 -8.43
CA PHE A 16 3.73 -10.86 -7.41
C PHE A 16 2.75 -11.07 -6.26
N LEU A 17 1.71 -10.23 -6.14
CA LEU A 17 0.74 -10.32 -5.04
C LEU A 17 -0.39 -11.32 -5.34
N PRO A 18 -1.06 -11.87 -4.31
CA PRO A 18 -2.22 -12.74 -4.51
C PRO A 18 -3.33 -12.02 -5.29
N GLU A 19 -4.01 -12.68 -6.22
CA GLU A 19 -5.01 -12.05 -7.10
C GLU A 19 -6.09 -11.21 -6.37
N ASN A 20 -6.48 -11.63 -5.17
CA ASN A 20 -7.51 -10.98 -4.37
C ASN A 20 -6.99 -9.88 -3.43
N TRP A 21 -5.71 -9.49 -3.48
CA TRP A 21 -5.07 -8.57 -2.54
C TRP A 21 -5.81 -7.22 -2.39
N ARG A 22 -6.37 -6.69 -3.48
CA ARG A 22 -7.18 -5.45 -3.46
C ARG A 22 -8.48 -5.60 -2.68
N LYS A 23 -9.13 -6.77 -2.77
CA LYS A 23 -10.36 -7.08 -2.02
C LYS A 23 -10.05 -7.30 -0.55
N THR A 24 -8.93 -7.97 -0.26
CA THR A 24 -8.54 -8.29 1.12
C THR A 24 -8.18 -7.05 1.93
N ALA A 25 -7.78 -5.95 1.28
CA ALA A 25 -7.56 -4.66 1.95
C ALA A 25 -8.79 -4.18 2.74
N ARG A 26 -10.00 -4.42 2.21
CA ARG A 26 -11.25 -4.06 2.89
C ARG A 26 -11.66 -5.11 3.91
N SER A 27 -11.61 -6.39 3.55
CA SER A 27 -12.04 -7.47 4.46
C SER A 27 -11.15 -7.59 5.70
N CYS A 28 -9.85 -7.28 5.59
CA CYS A 28 -8.92 -7.25 6.72
C CYS A 28 -8.99 -5.95 7.53
N GLY A 29 -9.82 -4.96 7.12
CA GLY A 29 -10.00 -3.70 7.84
C GLY A 29 -8.98 -2.59 7.53
N ALA A 30 -8.01 -2.83 6.65
CA ALA A 30 -7.00 -1.83 6.28
C ALA A 30 -7.60 -0.62 5.55
N LEU A 31 -8.68 -0.83 4.80
CA LEU A 31 -9.37 0.20 4.03
C LEU A 31 -10.86 0.27 4.37
N THR A 32 -11.16 0.68 5.60
CA THR A 32 -12.56 0.86 6.08
C THR A 32 -13.20 2.17 5.65
N ARG A 33 -12.41 3.25 5.58
CA ARG A 33 -12.87 4.57 5.11
C ARG A 33 -11.96 5.02 3.97
N ALA A 34 -12.50 5.46 2.83
CA ALA A 34 -11.72 5.85 1.66
C ALA A 34 -11.26 7.32 1.65
N ARG A 35 -11.35 8.03 2.78
CA ARG A 35 -10.94 9.45 2.85
C ARG A 35 -9.44 9.57 2.60
N ASN A 36 -9.10 10.33 1.55
CA ASN A 36 -7.76 10.70 1.10
C ASN A 36 -6.81 9.54 0.74
N VAL A 37 -7.32 8.31 0.79
CA VAL A 37 -6.70 7.06 0.32
C VAL A 37 -7.84 6.27 -0.30
N SER A 38 -7.96 6.36 -1.63
CA SER A 38 -9.12 5.90 -2.41
C SER A 38 -9.23 4.39 -2.48
N ASP A 39 -8.09 3.70 -2.53
CA ASP A 39 -7.99 2.30 -2.92
C ASP A 39 -6.78 1.60 -2.29
N ALA A 40 -6.76 0.27 -2.46
CA ALA A 40 -5.73 -0.60 -1.93
C ALA A 40 -4.35 -0.30 -2.54
N ASP A 41 -4.31 0.09 -3.82
CA ASP A 41 -3.07 0.48 -4.52
C ASP A 41 -2.43 1.69 -3.87
N THR A 42 -3.20 2.76 -3.64
CA THR A 42 -2.72 3.97 -2.96
C THR A 42 -2.24 3.66 -1.54
N LEU A 43 -3.00 2.84 -0.80
CA LEU A 43 -2.61 2.43 0.55
C LEU A 43 -1.28 1.64 0.55
N LEU A 44 -1.14 0.68 -0.36
CA LEU A 44 0.07 -0.13 -0.45
C LEU A 44 1.27 0.70 -0.91
N ARG A 45 1.10 1.59 -1.89
CA ARG A 45 2.14 2.53 -2.32
C ARG A 45 2.60 3.41 -1.15
N LEU A 46 1.69 3.90 -0.31
CA LEU A 46 2.03 4.67 0.89
C LEU A 46 2.82 3.85 1.92
N ILE A 47 2.40 2.60 2.17
CA ILE A 47 3.10 1.68 3.07
C ILE A 47 4.53 1.45 2.56
N LEU A 48 4.67 1.06 1.29
CA LEU A 48 5.97 0.80 0.67
C LEU A 48 6.84 2.05 0.62
N LEU A 49 6.27 3.21 0.30
CA LEU A 49 6.99 4.48 0.33
C LEU A 49 7.58 4.73 1.72
N HIS A 50 6.83 4.48 2.80
CA HIS A 50 7.34 4.65 4.16
C HIS A 50 8.41 3.59 4.51
N THR A 51 8.11 2.31 4.30
CA THR A 51 8.93 1.20 4.80
C THR A 51 10.18 0.95 3.97
N ALA A 52 10.12 1.13 2.66
CA ALA A 52 11.26 0.88 1.78
C ALA A 52 12.30 2.00 1.80
N THR A 53 11.90 3.22 2.19
CA THR A 53 12.79 4.40 2.14
C THR A 53 13.27 4.86 3.53
N GLY A 54 12.69 4.35 4.61
CA GLY A 54 13.04 4.72 5.99
C GLY A 54 12.69 6.17 6.36
N LEU A 55 11.81 6.81 5.59
CA LEU A 55 11.40 8.20 5.83
C LEU A 55 10.57 8.34 7.09
N SER A 56 10.66 9.50 7.74
CA SER A 56 9.68 9.89 8.76
C SER A 56 8.27 9.99 8.15
N LEU A 57 7.23 9.93 9.00
CA LEU A 57 5.83 10.10 8.57
C LEU A 57 5.62 11.41 7.81
N ARG A 58 6.23 12.51 8.29
CA ARG A 58 6.14 13.83 7.66
C ARG A 58 6.76 13.86 6.27
N GLN A 59 7.96 13.30 6.12
CA GLN A 59 8.60 13.21 4.81
C GLN A 59 7.83 12.30 3.86
N THR A 60 7.27 11.20 4.36
CA THR A 60 6.43 10.28 3.56
C THR A 60 5.22 11.01 3.01
N VAL A 61 4.48 11.72 3.86
CA VAL A 61 3.31 12.51 3.46
C VAL A 61 3.69 13.61 2.46
N ALA A 62 4.77 14.36 2.71
CA ALA A 62 5.23 15.40 1.80
C ALA A 62 5.56 14.84 0.41
N ARG A 63 6.26 13.71 0.33
CA ARG A 63 6.55 13.04 -0.94
C ARG A 63 5.30 12.48 -1.60
N ALA A 64 4.40 11.88 -0.84
CA ALA A 64 3.12 11.38 -1.37
C ALA A 64 2.28 12.50 -1.98
N GLN A 65 2.28 13.69 -1.37
CA GLN A 65 1.58 14.86 -1.89
C GLN A 65 2.24 15.39 -3.18
N VAL A 66 3.57 15.54 -3.21
CA VAL A 66 4.31 15.98 -4.41
C VAL A 66 4.13 15.00 -5.57
N ALA A 67 4.07 13.70 -5.28
CA ALA A 67 3.83 12.65 -6.26
C ALA A 67 2.36 12.50 -6.69
N GLY A 68 1.43 13.29 -6.13
CA GLY A 68 0.00 13.18 -6.41
C GLY A 68 -0.63 11.88 -5.90
N LEU A 69 0.05 11.14 -5.03
CA LEU A 69 -0.39 9.83 -4.53
C LEU A 69 -1.49 9.96 -3.49
N ALA A 70 -1.31 10.83 -2.49
CA ALA A 70 -2.29 11.05 -1.43
C ALA A 70 -2.04 12.37 -0.71
N THR A 71 -3.12 13.02 -0.26
CA THR A 71 -3.06 14.21 0.61
C THR A 71 -3.63 13.88 1.98
N ILE A 72 -2.77 13.49 2.93
CA ILE A 72 -3.14 13.05 4.29
C ILE A 72 -2.26 13.73 5.33
N SER A 73 -2.64 13.73 6.61
CA SER A 73 -1.73 14.13 7.68
C SER A 73 -0.78 13.00 8.07
N ASP A 74 0.33 13.33 8.71
CA ASP A 74 1.28 12.36 9.29
C ASP A 74 0.61 11.44 10.33
N VAL A 75 -0.28 11.98 11.17
CA VAL A 75 -1.09 11.18 12.10
C VAL A 75 -2.08 10.27 11.37
N ALA A 76 -2.67 10.72 10.26
CA ALA A 76 -3.55 9.87 9.47
C ALA A 76 -2.77 8.73 8.79
N LEU A 77 -1.56 9.00 8.28
CA LEU A 77 -0.66 7.97 7.78
C LEU A 77 -0.34 6.93 8.86
N LEU A 78 0.04 7.36 10.06
CA LEU A 78 0.33 6.43 11.17
C LEU A 78 -0.86 5.51 11.49
N LYS A 79 -2.08 6.07 11.55
CA LYS A 79 -3.29 5.27 11.78
C LYS A 79 -3.53 4.25 10.67
N ARG A 80 -3.23 4.61 9.41
CA ARG A 80 -3.33 3.69 8.27
C ARG A 80 -2.31 2.57 8.33
N LEU A 81 -1.05 2.89 8.66
CA LEU A 81 0.01 1.88 8.81
C LEU A 81 -0.37 0.85 9.88
N ARG A 82 -0.86 1.31 11.05
CA ARG A 82 -1.35 0.42 12.11
C ARG A 82 -2.55 -0.41 11.66
N GLY A 83 -3.53 0.21 10.98
CA GLY A 83 -4.70 -0.49 10.47
C GLY A 83 -4.40 -1.51 9.36
N ALA A 84 -3.23 -1.42 8.71
CA ALA A 84 -2.83 -2.33 7.65
C ALA A 84 -2.17 -3.62 8.16
N GLU A 85 -1.87 -3.75 9.45
CA GLU A 85 -1.15 -4.90 10.02
C GLU A 85 -1.80 -6.25 9.68
N SER A 86 -3.09 -6.41 9.96
CA SER A 86 -3.87 -7.62 9.68
C SER A 86 -3.85 -7.97 8.19
N TRP A 87 -3.91 -6.96 7.33
CA TRP A 87 -3.89 -7.12 5.88
C TRP A 87 -2.51 -7.56 5.38
N LEU A 88 -1.43 -6.93 5.85
CA LEU A 88 -0.06 -7.32 5.50
C LEU A 88 0.27 -8.74 5.96
N CYS A 89 -0.19 -9.14 7.15
CA CYS A 89 -0.05 -10.50 7.64
C CYS A 89 -0.80 -11.49 6.74
N HIS A 90 -2.04 -11.16 6.35
CA HIS A 90 -2.81 -11.98 5.41
C HIS A 90 -2.14 -12.12 4.04
N LEU A 91 -1.61 -11.02 3.48
CA LEU A 91 -0.86 -11.07 2.22
C LEU A 91 0.37 -11.97 2.31
N ASN A 92 1.15 -11.83 3.39
CA ASN A 92 2.34 -12.64 3.60
C ASN A 92 2.00 -14.13 3.70
N GLN A 93 0.91 -14.48 4.40
CA GLN A 93 0.44 -15.87 4.49
C GLN A 93 0.05 -16.43 3.12
N GLN A 94 -0.71 -15.68 2.31
CA GLN A 94 -1.09 -16.13 0.97
C GLN A 94 0.11 -16.28 0.04
N LEU A 95 1.07 -15.34 0.10
CA LEU A 95 2.31 -15.42 -0.66
C LEU A 95 3.10 -16.67 -0.28
N ALA A 96 3.33 -16.92 1.01
CA ALA A 96 4.03 -18.11 1.48
C ALA A 96 3.34 -19.40 1.03
N GLN A 97 2.00 -19.46 1.08
CA GLN A 97 1.24 -20.62 0.61
C GLN A 97 1.33 -20.83 -0.91
N SER A 98 1.41 -19.76 -1.69
CA SER A 98 1.56 -19.86 -3.14
C SER A 98 2.92 -20.42 -3.56
N GLN A 99 3.98 -20.11 -2.80
CA GLN A 99 5.35 -20.58 -3.04
C GLN A 99 5.58 -22.03 -2.62
N LEU A 100 4.82 -22.54 -1.64
CA LEU A 100 4.90 -23.94 -1.19
C LEU A 100 4.17 -24.94 -2.11
N LYS A 101 3.38 -24.45 -3.08
CA LYS A 101 2.64 -25.27 -4.04
C LYS A 101 3.31 -25.33 -5.42
N ALA A 102 4.43 -24.64 -5.60
CA ALA A 102 5.28 -24.66 -6.79
C ALA A 102 6.42 -25.66 -6.60
#